data_AF-A0A971FG77-F1
#
_entry.id   AF-A0A971FG77-F1
#
_cell.length_a   1.000
_cell.length_b   1.000
_cell.length_c   1.000
_cell.angle_alpha   90.00
_cell.angle_beta   90.00
_cell.angle_gamma   90.00
#
_symmetry.space_group_name_H-M   'P 1'
#
loop_
_entity.id
_entity.type
_entity.pdbx_description
1 polymer ?
#
loop_
_entity_poly.entity_id
_entity_poly.type
_entity_poly.pdbx_seq_one_letter_code
_entity_poly.pdbx_strand_id
1 'polypeptide(L)'
;MDARETLVQMLRQLLKEMEIVSSQGSGYYTCVPFARRYNKLLDQARRLHDKKPSLLDTFDTIEESDPKDPSDKSKALLGIRVEISQLITFLECYKGDTDQ
;
A
#
# COMPACT_ATOMS: atom_id res chain seq x y z
N MET A 1 18.66 4.47 -9.29
CA MET A 1 17.52 3.71 -8.77
C MET A 1 16.32 4.18 -9.56
N ASP A 2 15.65 3.26 -10.23
CA ASP A 2 14.45 3.57 -11.02
C ASP A 2 13.30 4.00 -10.10
N ALA A 3 12.43 4.92 -10.54
CA ALA A 3 11.31 5.43 -9.76
C ALA A 3 10.38 4.30 -9.28
N ARG A 4 10.18 3.28 -10.13
CA ARG A 4 9.46 2.06 -9.78
C ARG A 4 10.16 1.25 -8.68
N GLU A 5 11.48 1.07 -8.78
CA GLU A 5 12.26 0.38 -7.74
C GLU A 5 12.19 1.12 -6.40
N THR A 6 12.31 2.46 -6.42
CA THR A 6 12.16 3.28 -5.23
C THR A 6 10.76 3.12 -4.62
N LEU A 7 9.71 3.12 -5.44
CA LEU A 7 8.33 2.93 -4.98
C LEU A 7 8.12 1.56 -4.31
N VAL A 8 8.64 0.48 -4.90
CA VAL A 8 8.60 -0.87 -4.31
C VAL A 8 9.31 -0.89 -2.95
N GLN A 9 10.49 -0.27 -2.84
CA GLN A 9 11.22 -0.22 -1.57
C GLN A 9 10.48 0.60 -0.50
N MET A 10 9.82 1.69 -0.88
CA MET A 10 8.99 2.47 0.04
C MET A 10 7.76 1.69 0.54
N LEU A 11 7.13 0.89 -0.33
CA LEU A 11 6.02 0.01 0.04
C LEU A 11 6.48 -1.11 0.98
N ARG A 12 7.65 -1.71 0.72
CA ARG A 12 8.25 -2.72 1.62
C ARG A 12 8.60 -2.14 2.99
N GLN A 13 9.16 -0.93 3.04
CA GLN A 13 9.43 -0.26 4.30
C GLN A 13 8.12 -0.02 5.06
N LEU A 14 7.04 0.38 4.36
CA LEU A 14 5.73 0.57 4.98
C LEU A 14 5.20 -0.74 5.62
N LEU A 15 5.31 -1.89 4.93
CA LEU A 15 4.95 -3.18 5.50
C LEU A 15 5.77 -3.52 6.76
N LYS A 16 7.06 -3.23 6.75
CA LYS A 16 7.94 -3.46 7.89
C LYS A 16 7.53 -2.64 9.11
N GLU A 17 7.22 -1.35 8.92
CA GLU A 17 6.71 -0.50 9.99
C GLU A 17 5.38 -1.03 10.55
N MET A 18 4.47 -1.49 9.68
CA MET A 18 3.20 -2.08 10.09
C MET A 18 3.39 -3.34 10.95
N GLU A 19 4.34 -4.20 10.58
CA GLU A 19 4.68 -5.40 11.36
C GLU A 19 5.19 -5.02 12.76
N ILE A 20 6.13 -4.06 12.84
CA ILE A 20 6.69 -3.57 14.11
C ILE A 20 5.58 -3.08 15.03
N VAL A 21 4.71 -2.19 14.55
CA VAL A 21 3.67 -1.62 15.43
C VAL A 21 2.57 -2.61 15.79
N SER A 22 2.24 -3.55 14.88
CA SER A 22 1.24 -4.58 15.17
C SER A 22 1.69 -5.52 16.28
N SER A 23 3.00 -5.77 16.40
CA SER A 23 3.59 -6.60 17.46
C SER A 23 3.49 -5.97 18.86
N GLN A 24 3.32 -4.64 18.94
CA GLN A 24 3.20 -3.92 20.22
C GLN A 24 1.77 -3.96 20.79
N GLY A 25 0.79 -4.35 19.97
CA GLY A 25 -0.63 -4.38 20.34
C GLY A 25 -1.41 -3.14 19.89
N SER A 26 -2.73 -3.27 19.81
CA SER A 26 -3.64 -2.28 19.20
C SER A 26 -3.68 -0.91 19.88
N GLY A 27 -3.24 -0.82 21.14
CA GLY A 27 -3.15 0.44 21.89
C GLY A 27 -1.99 1.35 21.47
N TYR A 28 -1.02 0.82 20.70
CA TYR A 28 0.24 1.52 20.40
C TYR A 28 0.34 2.05 18.97
N TYR A 29 -0.69 1.82 18.15
CA TYR A 29 -0.68 2.26 16.76
C TYR A 29 -2.01 2.84 16.33
N THR A 30 -1.95 3.63 15.26
CA THR A 30 -3.12 4.10 14.53
C THR A 30 -3.03 3.64 13.08
N CYS A 31 -4.18 3.31 12.47
CA CYS A 31 -4.26 2.89 11.08
C CYS A 31 -4.12 4.07 10.10
N VAL A 32 -4.47 5.29 10.54
CA VAL A 32 -4.54 6.50 9.70
C VAL A 32 -3.23 6.81 8.95
N PRO A 33 -2.04 6.79 9.60
CA PRO A 33 -0.79 7.08 8.90
C PRO A 33 -0.48 6.06 7.81
N PHE A 34 -0.83 4.79 8.02
CA PHE A 34 -0.59 3.72 7.04
C PHE A 34 -1.52 3.84 5.84
N ALA A 35 -2.83 4.06 6.07
CA ALA A 35 -3.80 4.31 5.00
C ALA A 35 -3.41 5.54 4.16
N ARG A 36 -3.10 6.66 4.83
CA ARG A 36 -2.65 7.89 4.17
C ARG A 36 -1.38 7.67 3.34
N ARG A 37 -0.40 6.94 3.89
CA ARG A 37 0.86 6.69 3.19
C ARG A 37 0.65 5.78 2.00
N TYR A 38 -0.12 4.70 2.13
CA TYR A 38 -0.51 3.84 1.02
C TYR A 38 -1.17 4.65 -0.10
N ASN A 39 -2.18 5.47 0.20
CA ASN A 39 -2.88 6.28 -0.80
C ASN A 39 -1.94 7.19 -1.60
N LYS A 40 -0.95 7.81 -0.94
CA LYS A 40 0.06 8.63 -1.61
C LYS A 40 0.97 7.80 -2.54
N LEU A 41 1.34 6.58 -2.13
CA LEU A 41 2.18 5.70 -2.95
C LEU A 41 1.39 5.10 -4.13
N LEU A 42 0.11 4.80 -3.94
CA LEU A 42 -0.80 4.39 -5.01
C LEU A 42 -0.97 5.50 -6.06
N ASP A 43 -1.14 6.75 -5.63
CA ASP A 43 -1.17 7.89 -6.55
C ASP A 43 0.13 8.03 -7.35
N GLN A 44 1.29 7.78 -6.74
CA GLN A 44 2.55 7.74 -7.48
C GLN A 44 2.61 6.56 -8.46
N ALA A 45 2.16 5.36 -8.07
CA ALA A 45 2.07 4.23 -8.98
C ALA A 45 1.22 4.58 -10.21
N ARG A 46 0.06 5.21 -10.00
CA ARG A 46 -0.86 5.64 -11.07
C ARG A 46 -0.26 6.67 -12.01
N ARG A 47 0.69 7.49 -11.54
CA ARG A 47 1.39 8.45 -12.40
C ARG A 47 2.52 7.82 -13.21
N LEU A 48 3.09 6.71 -12.74
CA LEU A 48 4.14 5.97 -13.46
C LEU A 48 3.58 5.13 -14.61
N HIS A 49 2.30 4.77 -14.56
CA HIS A 49 1.62 4.00 -15.61
C HIS A 49 0.59 4.90 -16.31
N ASP A 50 0.79 5.15 -17.61
CA ASP A 50 -0.07 6.06 -18.39
C ASP A 50 -1.55 5.64 -18.44
N LYS A 51 -2.41 6.63 -18.79
CA LYS A 51 -3.87 6.72 -18.60
C LYS A 51 -4.78 5.65 -19.24
N LYS A 52 -4.29 4.49 -19.68
CA LYS A 52 -5.17 3.43 -20.17
C LYS A 52 -5.78 2.65 -18.99
N PRO A 53 -7.02 2.13 -19.14
CA PRO A 53 -7.58 1.21 -18.15
C PRO A 53 -6.60 0.06 -17.92
N SER A 54 -6.12 -0.10 -16.69
CA SER A 54 -5.08 -1.08 -16.35
C SER A 54 -5.46 -1.84 -15.08
N LEU A 55 -4.72 -2.92 -14.79
CA LEU A 55 -4.83 -3.61 -13.50
C LEU A 55 -4.61 -2.66 -12.31
N LEU A 56 -3.98 -1.50 -12.51
CA LEU A 56 -3.79 -0.51 -11.46
C LEU A 56 -5.10 0.21 -11.06
N ASP A 57 -6.12 0.18 -11.91
CA ASP A 57 -7.44 0.76 -11.61
C ASP A 57 -8.28 -0.11 -10.67
N THR A 58 -7.87 -1.36 -10.41
CA THR A 58 -8.55 -2.22 -9.43
C THR A 58 -8.16 -1.91 -7.99
N PHE A 59 -7.16 -1.05 -7.79
CA PHE A 59 -6.72 -0.62 -6.45
C PHE A 59 -7.50 0.61 -6.05
N ASP A 60 -8.14 0.58 -4.87
CA ASP A 60 -8.88 1.69 -4.31
C ASP A 60 -8.08 2.42 -3.23
N THR A 61 -8.39 3.71 -3.05
CA THR A 61 -7.89 4.44 -1.87
C THR A 61 -8.55 3.89 -0.62
N ILE A 62 -7.77 3.76 0.44
CA ILE A 62 -8.25 3.28 1.74
C ILE A 62 -8.74 4.47 2.56
N GLU A 63 -9.89 4.33 3.22
CA GLU A 63 -10.38 5.32 4.17
C GLU A 63 -9.38 5.54 5.31
N GLU A 64 -9.07 6.80 5.61
CA GLU A 64 -8.19 7.19 6.72
C GLU A 64 -8.96 7.12 8.05
N SER A 65 -9.29 5.91 8.52
CA SER A 65 -10.01 5.68 9.78
C SER A 65 -9.13 5.02 10.85
N ASP A 66 -9.48 5.24 12.12
CA ASP A 66 -8.85 4.57 13.27
C ASP A 66 -9.91 3.86 14.12
N PRO A 67 -10.17 2.56 13.88
CA PRO A 67 -11.10 1.81 14.69
C PRO A 67 -10.67 1.79 16.17
N LYS A 68 -11.65 1.96 17.06
CA LYS A 68 -11.43 1.90 18.52
C LYS A 68 -11.31 0.47 19.04
N ASP A 69 -12.07 -0.44 18.44
CA ASP A 69 -12.04 -1.85 18.80
C ASP A 69 -10.73 -2.51 18.33
N PRO A 70 -9.99 -3.22 19.22
CA PRO A 70 -8.74 -3.90 18.85
C PRO A 70 -8.85 -4.86 17.66
N SER A 71 -9.97 -5.58 17.54
CA SER A 71 -10.18 -6.55 16.48
C SER A 71 -10.42 -5.85 15.15
N ASP A 72 -11.22 -4.78 15.15
CA ASP A 72 -11.47 -3.99 13.95
C ASP A 72 -10.22 -3.22 13.50
N LYS A 73 -9.42 -2.74 14.46
CA LYS A 73 -8.13 -2.11 14.17
C LYS A 73 -7.17 -3.08 13.49
N SER A 74 -7.12 -4.32 13.98
CA SER A 74 -6.32 -5.39 13.37
C SER A 74 -6.80 -5.76 11.96
N LYS A 75 -8.12 -5.79 11.74
CA LYS A 75 -8.72 -6.03 10.40
C LYS A 75 -8.39 -4.88 9.44
N ALA A 76 -8.51 -3.63 9.89
CA ALA A 76 -8.16 -2.46 9.08
C ALA A 76 -6.68 -2.49 8.69
N LEU A 77 -5.78 -2.78 9.64
CA LEU A 77 -4.36 -2.91 9.37
C LEU A 77 -4.06 -4.08 8.40
N LEU A 78 -4.74 -5.22 8.56
CA LEU A 78 -4.63 -6.36 7.64
C LEU A 78 -5.06 -5.99 6.21
N GLY A 79 -6.18 -5.28 6.05
CA GLY A 79 -6.66 -4.80 4.76
C GLY A 79 -5.61 -3.93 4.06
N ILE A 80 -5.02 -2.96 4.78
CA ILE A 80 -3.95 -2.13 4.25
C ILE A 80 -2.73 -2.97 3.83
N ARG A 81 -2.34 -4.00 4.61
CA ARG A 81 -1.22 -4.88 4.26
C ARG A 81 -1.46 -5.67 2.98
N VAL A 82 -2.69 -6.16 2.77
CA VAL A 82 -3.08 -6.88 1.55
C VAL A 82 -2.90 -5.97 0.35
N GLU A 83 -3.45 -4.76 0.40
CA GLU A 83 -3.36 -3.77 -0.68
C GLU A 83 -1.90 -3.39 -1.01
N ILE A 84 -1.07 -3.15 0.00
CA ILE A 84 0.36 -2.86 -0.21
C ILE A 84 1.06 -4.05 -0.88
N SER A 85 0.78 -5.28 -0.43
CA SER A 85 1.42 -6.48 -0.96
C SER A 85 1.03 -6.72 -2.42
N GLN A 86 -0.26 -6.55 -2.76
CA GLN A 86 -0.75 -6.64 -4.13
C GLN A 86 -0.14 -5.55 -5.02
N LEU A 87 -0.01 -4.31 -4.51
CA LEU A 87 0.61 -3.23 -5.27
C LEU A 87 2.10 -3.48 -5.51
N ILE A 88 2.82 -4.05 -4.54
CA ILE A 88 4.22 -4.50 -4.74
C ILE A 88 4.27 -5.56 -5.85
N THR A 89 3.42 -6.59 -5.78
CA THR A 89 3.39 -7.64 -6.81
C THR A 89 3.07 -7.07 -8.19
N PHE A 90 2.08 -6.16 -8.29
CA PHE A 90 1.79 -5.45 -9.53
C PHE A 90 3.04 -4.73 -10.03
N LEU A 91 3.65 -3.89 -9.20
CA LEU A 91 4.83 -3.15 -9.62
C LEU A 91 5.93 -4.11 -10.07
N GLU A 92 6.27 -5.15 -9.31
CA GLU A 92 7.35 -6.09 -9.62
C GLU A 92 7.13 -6.97 -10.85
N CYS A 93 5.90 -7.43 -11.07
CA CYS A 93 5.56 -8.37 -12.15
C CYS A 93 5.06 -7.69 -13.42
N TYR A 94 4.39 -6.54 -13.29
CA TYR A 94 3.86 -5.80 -14.42
C TYR A 94 5.00 -5.10 -15.16
N LYS A 95 5.51 -5.81 -16.16
CA LYS A 95 6.23 -5.22 -17.29
C LYS A 95 5.12 -4.68 -18.18
N GLY A 96 4.81 -3.38 -18.11
CA GLY A 96 3.85 -2.79 -19.05
C GLY A 96 4.21 -3.18 -20.47
N ASP A 97 3.22 -3.22 -21.38
CA ASP A 97 3.41 -3.60 -22.79
C ASP A 97 4.68 -2.93 -23.30
N THR A 98 5.74 -3.73 -23.36
CA THR A 98 7.03 -3.29 -23.85
C THR A 98 6.78 -3.24 -25.34
N ASP A 99 6.45 -2.06 -25.87
CA ASP A 99 6.50 -1.83 -27.30
C ASP A 99 7.84 -2.39 -27.80
N GLN A 100 7.73 -3.48 -28.57
CA GLN A 100 8.80 -3.97 -29.43
C GLN A 100 9.10 -2.92 -30.49
#